data_AF-A0A0A5GCP9-F1
#
_entry.id   AF-A0A0A5GCP9-F1
#
_cell.length_a   1.000
_cell.length_b   1.000
_cell.length_c   1.000
_cell.angle_alpha   90.00
_cell.angle_beta   90.00
_cell.angle_gamma   90.00
#
_symmetry.space_group_name_H-M   'P 1'
#
loop_
_entity.id
_entity.type
_entity.pdbx_description
1 polymer ?
#
loop_
_entity_poly.entity_id
_entity_poly.type
_entity_poly.pdbx_seq_one_letter_code
_entity_poly.pdbx_strand_id
1 'polypeptide(L)'
;MVQAVVSVLLFFVLFFGISFIVNMLFRQTWLLAFFYPIIVLTIVDNISIGKYFTQFGSSIQVAFENLVQLHVMDVVILSSGLAGAICSGIVIKMLRVRGYQMF
;
A
#
# COMPACT_ATOMS: atom_id res chain seq x y z
N MET A 1 1.34 11.95 -20.29
CA MET A 1 1.46 10.49 -20.53
C MET A 1 2.73 9.91 -19.94
N VAL A 2 3.93 10.43 -20.25
CA VAL A 2 5.19 9.94 -19.68
C VAL A 2 5.19 9.96 -18.15
N GLN A 3 4.73 11.05 -17.53
CA GLN A 3 4.61 11.17 -16.08
C GLN A 3 3.81 10.03 -15.44
N ALA A 4 2.67 9.65 -16.02
CA ALA A 4 1.83 8.58 -15.50
C ALA A 4 2.57 7.23 -15.49
N VAL A 5 3.28 6.91 -16.58
CA VAL A 5 4.07 5.67 -16.68
C VAL A 5 5.17 5.64 -15.63
N VAL A 6 5.89 6.75 -15.46
CA VAL A 6 6.96 6.86 -14.45
C VAL A 6 6.38 6.73 -13.03
N SER A 7 5.25 7.37 -12.73
CA SER A 7 4.58 7.28 -11.43
C SER A 7 4.14 5.85 -11.11
N VAL A 8 3.54 5.15 -12.08
CA VAL A 8 3.11 3.74 -11.92
C VAL A 8 4.30 2.84 -11.58
N LEU A 9 5.42 3.02 -12.30
CA LEU A 9 6.64 2.24 -12.09
C LEU A 9 7.28 2.57 -10.73
N LEU A 10 7.35 3.85 -10.38
CA LEU A 10 7.91 4.32 -9.12
C LEU A 10 7.11 3.77 -7.93
N PHE A 11 5.78 3.91 -7.94
CA PHE A 11 4.93 3.39 -6.88
C PHE A 11 5.06 1.88 -6.73
N PHE A 12 5.08 1.14 -7.85
CA PHE A 12 5.28 -0.30 -7.82
C PHE A 12 6.62 -0.67 -7.16
N VAL A 13 7.74 -0.11 -7.64
CA VAL A 13 9.09 -0.43 -7.13
C VAL A 13 9.25 0.00 -5.67
N LEU A 14 8.74 1.16 -5.30
CA LEU A 14 8.82 1.69 -3.95
C LEU A 14 8.07 0.81 -2.95
N PHE A 15 6.80 0.48 -3.23
CA PHE A 15 6.02 -0.38 -2.34
C PHE A 15 6.51 -1.82 -2.35
N PHE A 16 7.00 -2.33 -3.48
CA PHE A 16 7.68 -3.63 -3.52
C PHE A 16 8.90 -3.65 -2.59
N GLY A 17 9.78 -2.65 -2.71
CA GLY A 17 11.02 -2.55 -1.94
C GLY A 17 10.77 -2.40 -0.44
N ILE A 18 9.90 -1.47 -0.04
CA ILE A 18 9.57 -1.27 1.38
C ILE A 18 8.89 -2.52 1.95
N SER A 19 7.93 -3.12 1.23
CA SER A 19 7.29 -4.37 1.66
C SER A 19 8.31 -5.47 1.86
N PHE A 20 9.30 -5.55 0.97
CA PHE A 20 10.31 -6.60 1.00
C PHE A 20 11.19 -6.47 2.25
N ILE A 21 11.68 -5.26 2.51
CA ILE A 21 12.53 -4.96 3.67
C ILE A 21 11.75 -5.18 4.98
N VAL A 22 10.54 -4.66 5.08
CA VAL A 22 9.69 -4.80 6.27
C VAL A 22 9.38 -6.27 6.55
N ASN A 23 9.00 -7.04 5.53
CA ASN A 23 8.71 -8.46 5.68
C ASN A 23 9.95 -9.29 6.09
N MET A 24 11.14 -8.94 5.58
CA MET A 24 12.38 -9.55 6.06
C MET A 24 12.66 -9.21 7.52
N LEU A 25 12.59 -7.94 7.90
CA LEU A 25 12.93 -7.47 9.25
C LEU A 25 12.00 -8.04 10.33
N PHE A 26 10.69 -7.99 10.10
CA PHE A 26 9.70 -8.48 11.07
C PHE A 26 9.46 -9.99 10.98
N ARG A 27 10.16 -10.69 10.08
CA ARG A 27 9.94 -12.11 9.76
C ARG A 27 8.47 -12.43 9.42
N GLN A 28 7.74 -11.47 8.86
CA GLN A 28 6.36 -11.61 8.38
C GLN A 28 6.32 -11.72 6.84
N THR A 29 5.21 -12.17 6.25
CA THR A 29 5.08 -12.34 4.79
C THR A 29 4.17 -11.31 4.13
N TRP A 30 3.10 -10.92 4.81
CA TRP A 30 2.04 -10.09 4.23
C TRP A 30 1.80 -8.81 5.02
N LEU A 31 2.76 -8.38 5.86
CA LEU A 31 2.57 -7.25 6.78
C LEU A 31 2.18 -6.00 6.00
N LEU A 32 3.03 -5.55 5.07
CA LEU A 32 2.73 -4.30 4.38
C LEU A 32 1.50 -4.39 3.47
N ALA A 33 1.22 -5.55 2.87
CA ALA A 33 0.01 -5.75 2.08
C ALA A 33 -1.27 -5.62 2.91
N PHE A 34 -1.26 -6.09 4.17
CA PHE A 34 -2.38 -5.93 5.10
C PHE A 34 -2.57 -4.47 5.56
N PHE A 35 -1.49 -3.73 5.79
CA PHE A 35 -1.55 -2.32 6.16
C PHE A 35 -1.79 -1.38 4.97
N TYR A 36 -1.61 -1.85 3.73
CA TYR A 36 -1.73 -1.04 2.52
C TYR A 36 -3.06 -0.27 2.40
N PRO A 37 -4.24 -0.85 2.70
CA PRO A 37 -5.51 -0.11 2.63
C PRO A 37 -5.55 1.10 3.57
N ILE A 38 -4.90 1.02 4.74
CA ILE A 38 -4.80 2.13 5.69
C ILE A 38 -3.93 3.25 5.11
N ILE A 39 -2.84 2.87 4.43
CA ILE A 39 -1.96 3.82 3.72
C ILE A 39 -2.75 4.54 2.62
N VAL A 40 -3.53 3.79 1.82
CA VAL A 40 -4.37 4.37 0.76
C VAL A 40 -5.39 5.36 1.32
N LEU A 41 -6.11 4.98 2.38
CA LEU A 41 -7.07 5.88 3.03
C LEU A 41 -6.39 7.18 3.45
N THR A 42 -5.27 7.09 4.18
CA THR A 42 -4.52 8.26 4.67
C THR A 42 -4.02 9.18 3.54
N ILE A 43 -3.71 8.62 2.37
CA ILE A 43 -3.31 9.41 1.18
C ILE A 43 -4.52 10.13 0.56
N VAL A 44 -5.66 9.45 0.48
CA VAL A 44 -6.86 9.91 -0.22
C VAL A 44 -7.67 10.92 0.60
N ASP A 45 -7.83 10.66 1.89
CA ASP A 45 -8.72 11.44 2.75
C ASP A 45 -8.08 12.72 3.31
N ASN A 46 -6.74 12.78 3.39
CA ASN A 46 -5.98 13.83 4.09
C ASN A 46 -6.51 14.10 5.52
N ILE A 47 -7.13 13.12 6.16
CA ILE A 47 -7.67 13.20 7.52
C ILE A 47 -6.64 12.63 8.48
N SER A 48 -6.32 13.36 9.54
CA SER A 48 -5.44 12.84 10.59
C SER A 48 -6.06 11.62 11.27
N ILE A 49 -5.25 10.58 11.51
CA ILE A 49 -5.67 9.31 12.13
C ILE A 49 -6.44 9.53 13.45
N GLY A 50 -6.11 10.56 14.22
CA GLY A 50 -6.81 10.91 15.46
C GLY A 50 -8.29 11.29 15.29
N LYS A 51 -8.68 11.83 14.13
CA LYS A 51 -10.10 12.20 13.86
C LYS A 51 -10.99 10.99 13.58
N TYR A 52 -10.40 9.88 13.09
CA TYR A 52 -11.12 8.62 12.95
C TYR A 52 -11.58 8.04 14.29
N PHE A 53 -10.82 8.29 15.36
CA PHE A 53 -11.19 7.81 16.71
C PHE A 53 -12.23 8.70 17.39
N THR A 54 -12.24 10.01 17.12
CA THR A 54 -13.20 10.93 17.74
C THR A 54 -14.51 11.03 16.98
N GLN A 55 -14.49 10.86 15.65
CA GLN A 55 -15.63 11.05 14.76
C GLN A 55 -15.67 9.95 13.69
N PHE A 56 -15.79 8.69 14.13
CA PHE A 56 -15.74 7.51 13.26
C PHE A 56 -16.79 7.53 12.15
N GLY A 57 -18.04 7.86 12.48
CA GLY A 57 -19.17 7.80 11.54
C GLY A 57 -19.05 8.80 10.38
N SER A 58 -18.76 10.07 10.66
CA SER A 58 -18.61 11.09 9.62
C SER A 58 -17.30 10.92 8.83
N SER A 59 -16.22 10.50 9.48
CA SER A 59 -14.91 10.37 8.83
C SER A 59 -14.90 9.25 7.78
N ILE A 60 -15.57 8.12 8.04
CA ILE A 60 -15.67 7.02 7.07
C ILE A 60 -16.48 7.44 5.84
N GLN A 61 -17.56 8.19 6.03
CA GLN A 61 -18.39 8.65 4.92
C GLN A 61 -17.59 9.59 4.01
N VAL A 62 -16.87 10.56 4.60
CA VAL A 62 -15.98 11.48 3.86
C VAL A 62 -14.86 10.71 3.14
N ALA A 63 -14.25 9.72 3.79
CA ALA A 63 -13.21 8.89 3.18
C ALA A 63 -13.72 8.13 1.95
N PHE A 64 -14.94 7.59 2.04
CA PHE A 64 -15.57 6.88 0.93
C PHE A 64 -15.94 7.81 -0.23
N GLU A 65 -16.49 8.99 0.07
CA GLU A 65 -16.77 10.02 -0.94
C GLU A 65 -15.50 10.44 -1.68
N ASN A 66 -14.40 10.66 -0.95
CA ASN A 66 -13.10 11.00 -1.55
C ASN A 66 -12.53 9.85 -2.39
N LEU A 67 -12.70 8.60 -1.97
CA LEU A 67 -12.28 7.42 -2.74
C LEU A 67 -13.03 7.28 -4.07
N VAL A 68 -14.31 7.62 -4.12
CA VAL A 68 -15.12 7.55 -5.35
C VAL A 68 -14.80 8.72 -6.29
N GLN A 69 -14.43 9.88 -5.75
CA GLN A 69 -14.06 11.07 -6.53
C GLN A 69 -12.63 11.03 -7.08
N LEU A 70 -11.87 9.97 -6.78
CA LEU A 70 -10.49 9.86 -7.22
C LEU A 70 -10.37 9.83 -8.74
N HIS A 71 -9.38 10.55 -9.27
CA HIS A 71 -9.10 10.53 -10.68
C HIS A 71 -8.63 9.12 -11.11
N VAL A 72 -9.06 8.67 -12.30
CA VAL A 72 -8.74 7.32 -12.80
C VAL A 72 -7.25 7.03 -12.77
N MET A 73 -6.41 8.03 -13.06
CA MET A 73 -4.96 7.85 -13.06
C MET A 73 -4.38 7.64 -11.65
N ASP A 74 -4.96 8.26 -10.62
CA ASP A 74 -4.52 8.07 -9.24
C ASP A 74 -4.89 6.67 -8.75
N VAL A 75 -6.06 6.17 -9.14
CA VAL A 75 -6.46 4.77 -8.88
C VAL A 75 -5.47 3.79 -9.51
N VAL A 76 -5.04 4.04 -10.75
CA VAL A 76 -4.04 3.18 -11.42
C VAL A 76 -2.71 3.21 -10.67
N ILE A 77 -2.22 4.38 -10.25
CA ILE A 77 -0.97 4.52 -9.48
C ILE A 77 -1.06 3.84 -8.11
N LEU A 78 -2.16 4.01 -7.38
CA LEU A 78 -2.36 3.35 -6.09
C LEU A 78 -2.48 1.82 -6.26
N SER A 79 -3.17 1.36 -7.30
CA SER A 79 -3.28 -0.08 -7.58
C SER A 79 -1.92 -0.71 -7.93
N SER A 80 -1.02 0.02 -8.59
CA SER A 80 0.33 -0.48 -8.88
C SER A 80 1.19 -0.61 -7.62
N GLY A 81 1.04 0.32 -6.66
CA GLY A 81 1.66 0.19 -5.35
C GLY A 81 1.18 -1.04 -4.59
N LEU A 82 -0.15 -1.30 -4.60
CA LEU A 82 -0.73 -2.51 -4.00
C LEU A 82 -0.20 -3.78 -4.65
N ALA A 83 -0.11 -3.80 -5.99
CA ALA A 83 0.47 -4.91 -6.73
C ALA A 83 1.95 -5.14 -6.33
N GLY A 84 2.73 -4.07 -6.16
CA GLY A 84 4.11 -4.15 -5.66
C GLY A 84 4.19 -4.79 -4.27
N ALA A 85 3.32 -4.38 -3.34
CA ALA A 85 3.28 -4.95 -1.99
C ALA A 85 2.89 -6.44 -1.97
N ILE A 86 1.91 -6.84 -2.79
CA ILE A 86 1.50 -8.25 -2.95
C ILE A 86 2.62 -9.07 -3.57
N CYS A 87 3.23 -8.59 -4.67
CA CYS A 87 4.36 -9.24 -5.31
C CYS A 87 5.51 -9.50 -4.33
N SER A 88 5.82 -8.51 -3.49
CA SER A 88 6.83 -8.66 -2.44
C SER A 88 6.48 -9.76 -1.44
N GLY A 89 5.22 -9.85 -0.99
CA GLY A 89 4.76 -10.92 -0.11
C GLY A 89 4.91 -12.32 -0.72
N ILE A 90 4.61 -12.43 -2.03
CA ILE A 90 4.82 -13.68 -2.79
C ILE A 90 6.31 -14.04 -2.83
N VAL A 91 7.19 -13.07 -3.15
CA VAL A 91 8.65 -13.29 -3.21
C VAL A 91 9.20 -13.72 -1.86
N ILE A 92 8.81 -13.07 -0.76
CA ILE A 92 9.26 -13.42 0.59
C ILE A 92 8.79 -14.82 0.98
N LYS A 93 7.52 -15.17 0.69
CA LYS A 93 7.00 -16.52 0.93
C LYS A 93 7.83 -17.56 0.18
N MET A 94 8.18 -17.29 -1.07
CA MET A 94 9.03 -18.18 -1.88
C MET A 94 10.44 -18.33 -1.30
N LEU A 95 11.08 -17.24 -0.91
CA LEU A 95 12.42 -17.24 -0.31
C LEU A 95 12.46 -18.03 1.00
N ARG A 96 11.42 -17.89 1.83
CA ARG A 96 11.31 -18.61 3.11
C ARG A 96 11.21 -20.12 2.93
N VAL A 97 10.42 -20.58 1.95
CA VAL A 97 10.29 -22.02 1.64
C VAL A 97 11.61 -22.59 1.10
N ARG A 98 12.44 -21.77 0.46
CA ARG A 98 13.75 -22.17 -0.08
C ARG A 98 14.89 -22.10 0.94
N GLY A 99 14.60 -21.86 2.22
CA GLY A 99 15.61 -21.83 3.28
C GLY A 99 16.51 -20.60 3.24
N TYR A 100 16.11 -19.53 2.55
CA TYR A 100 16.83 -18.26 2.60
C TYR A 100 16.81 -17.75 4.05
N GLN A 101 17.99 -17.55 4.63
CA GLN A 101 18.09 -16.89 5.93
C GLN A 101 17.68 -15.42 5.74
N MET A 102 16.43 -15.14 6.11
CA MET A 102 16.01 -13.77 6.36
C MET A 102 16.78 -13.31 7.60
N PHE A 103 17.58 -12.24 7.43
CA PHE A 103 18.40 -11.57 8.46
C PHE A 103 17.98 -11.91 9.90
#